data_AF-A0A285UNU0-F1
#
_entry.id   AF-A0A285UNU0-F1
#
_cell.length_a   1.000
_cell.length_b   1.000
_cell.length_c   1.000
_cell.angle_alpha   90.00
_cell.angle_beta   90.00
_cell.angle_gamma   90.00
#
_symmetry.space_group_name_H-M   'P 1'
#
loop_
_entity.id
_entity.type
_entity.pdbx_description
1 polymer ?
#
loop_
_entity_poly.entity_id
_entity_poly.type
_entity_poly.pdbx_seq_one_letter_code
_entity_poly.pdbx_strand_id
1 'polypeptide(L)'
;MLAGLVTEGYPLVGEHEWCVPIFLFRYHEDARNYLFSLARRPERRRQTVGRLGSDFIGLLLDENGAVIRFIAGEAKWRKTLNQSAVDTVMLGDLIDDPAGGGARVRSGKGVWNDLNNDPPVPIGVRQLQRLLQEYDPDGYDAAILSLERALVVREPVPLPRTDLVIVAGNASATRDTLTCFLPFEGTPPEYTAGHDLQLVEVVLKKGEALIDAIYDSLWSENADA
;
A
#
# COMPACT_ATOMS: atom_id res chain seq x y z
N MET A 1 3.17 -0.62 6.94
CA MET A 1 3.97 -1.45 7.87
C MET A 1 3.92 -2.93 7.48
N LEU A 2 2.79 -3.65 7.59
CA LEU A 2 2.72 -5.07 7.19
C LEU A 2 3.23 -5.32 5.76
N ALA A 3 2.92 -4.41 4.84
CA ALA A 3 3.34 -4.58 3.45
C ALA A 3 4.84 -4.43 3.21
N GLY A 4 5.55 -3.60 3.98
CA GLY A 4 7.01 -3.60 3.93
C GLY A 4 7.60 -4.86 4.58
N LEU A 5 7.04 -5.31 5.71
CA LEU A 5 7.47 -6.56 6.36
C LEU A 5 7.33 -7.78 5.43
N VAL A 6 6.21 -7.89 4.71
CA VAL A 6 6.03 -8.94 3.70
C VAL A 6 7.04 -8.77 2.56
N THR A 7 7.25 -7.54 2.11
CA THR A 7 8.15 -7.26 0.98
C THR A 7 9.61 -7.61 1.29
N GLU A 8 10.10 -7.30 2.50
CA GLU A 8 11.49 -7.59 2.89
C GLU A 8 11.66 -9.01 3.43
N GLY A 9 10.62 -9.57 4.06
CA GLY A 9 10.72 -10.82 4.83
C GLY A 9 10.14 -12.06 4.15
N TYR A 10 9.41 -11.93 3.04
CA TYR A 10 8.79 -13.06 2.35
C TYR A 10 9.30 -13.16 0.89
N PRO A 11 9.63 -14.38 0.41
CA PRO A 11 10.06 -14.57 -0.97
C PRO A 11 8.89 -14.33 -1.94
N LEU A 12 8.94 -13.21 -2.66
CA LEU A 12 8.00 -12.89 -3.74
C LEU A 12 8.44 -13.53 -5.06
N VAL A 13 7.53 -13.62 -6.03
CA VAL A 13 7.88 -14.12 -7.36
C VAL A 13 8.94 -13.21 -7.98
N GLY A 14 10.01 -13.83 -8.51
CA GLY A 14 11.19 -13.13 -9.01
C GLY A 14 12.36 -13.10 -8.02
N GLU A 15 12.13 -13.50 -6.75
CA GLU A 15 13.17 -13.67 -5.72
C GLU A 15 14.06 -12.42 -5.55
N HIS A 16 13.46 -11.24 -5.73
CA HIS A 16 14.14 -9.97 -5.53
C HIS A 16 14.35 -9.67 -4.05
N GLU A 17 15.56 -9.23 -3.70
CA GLU A 17 15.88 -8.71 -2.37
C GLU A 17 15.47 -7.25 -2.29
N TRP A 18 14.25 -7.03 -1.81
CA TRP A 18 13.71 -5.69 -1.67
C TRP A 18 14.22 -5.00 -0.41
N CYS A 19 14.52 -3.71 -0.54
CA CYS A 19 14.80 -2.82 0.57
C CYS A 19 13.64 -1.81 0.73
N VAL A 20 13.09 -1.67 1.93
CA VAL A 20 12.14 -0.62 2.29
C VAL A 20 12.85 0.38 3.20
N PRO A 21 13.60 1.35 2.63
CA PRO A 21 14.50 2.18 3.42
C PRO A 21 13.76 3.06 4.42
N ILE A 22 12.60 3.58 4.03
CA ILE A 22 11.76 4.44 4.87
C ILE A 22 10.29 4.11 4.62
N PHE A 23 9.56 3.80 5.69
CA PHE A 23 8.11 3.72 5.63
C PHE A 23 7.52 5.12 5.45
N LEU A 24 6.97 5.38 4.26
CA LEU A 24 6.26 6.62 3.98
C LEU A 24 4.97 6.66 4.80
N PHE A 25 5.00 7.35 5.93
CA PHE A 25 3.79 7.68 6.66
C PHE A 25 3.06 8.83 5.95
N ARG A 26 1.74 8.88 6.21
CA ARG A 26 0.74 9.85 5.75
C ARG A 26 1.35 11.17 5.30
N TYR A 27 0.81 11.79 4.25
CA TYR A 27 1.06 13.20 3.92
C TYR A 27 1.07 14.04 5.21
N HIS A 28 2.27 14.34 5.69
CA HIS A 28 2.46 14.89 7.03
C HIS A 28 1.81 16.25 7.10
N GLU A 29 1.70 16.95 5.98
CA GLU A 29 1.07 18.26 5.88
C GLU A 29 -0.44 18.20 6.10
N ASP A 30 -1.17 17.28 5.47
CA ASP A 30 -2.62 17.15 5.66
C ASP A 30 -2.97 16.61 7.05
N ALA A 31 -2.21 15.63 7.53
CA ALA A 31 -2.36 15.12 8.89
C ALA A 31 -2.01 16.20 9.93
N ARG A 32 -0.93 16.97 9.74
CA ARG A 32 -0.53 18.09 10.59
C ARG A 32 -1.59 19.18 10.59
N ASN A 33 -2.04 19.62 9.41
CA ASN A 33 -3.06 20.65 9.27
C ASN A 33 -4.38 20.20 9.90
N TYR A 34 -4.75 18.92 9.73
CA TYR A 34 -5.90 18.31 10.37
C TYR A 34 -5.77 18.29 11.90
N LEU A 35 -4.66 17.79 12.45
CA LEU A 35 -4.37 17.78 13.90
C LEU A 35 -4.37 19.20 14.49
N PHE A 36 -3.78 20.16 13.79
CA PHE A 36 -3.76 21.57 14.17
C PHE A 36 -5.15 22.21 14.14
N SER A 37 -6.02 21.75 13.22
CA SER A 37 -7.42 22.17 13.16
C SER A 37 -8.28 21.54 14.26
N LEU A 38 -8.06 20.26 14.58
CA LEU A 38 -8.74 19.54 15.66
C LEU A 38 -8.41 20.12 17.02
N ALA A 39 -7.14 20.43 17.28
CA ALA A 39 -6.68 21.05 18.52
C ALA A 39 -7.41 22.37 18.84
N ARG A 40 -7.94 23.05 17.81
CA ARG A 40 -8.69 24.30 17.95
C ARG A 40 -10.21 24.14 17.80
N ARG A 41 -10.69 22.97 17.39
CA ARG A 41 -12.11 22.65 17.12
C ARG A 41 -12.39 21.17 17.40
N PRO A 42 -12.44 20.76 18.68
CA PRO A 42 -12.63 19.36 19.07
C PRO A 42 -13.98 18.77 18.60
N GLU A 43 -14.96 19.61 18.27
CA GLU A 43 -16.25 19.22 17.71
C GLU A 43 -16.20 18.73 16.25
N ARG A 44 -15.08 18.91 15.54
CA ARG A 44 -14.92 18.44 14.16
C ARG A 44 -14.84 16.92 14.10
N ARG A 45 -15.83 16.29 13.48
CA ARG A 45 -15.79 14.86 13.12
C ARG A 45 -14.75 14.61 12.03
N ARG A 46 -14.14 13.42 12.05
CA ARG A 46 -13.07 12.98 11.16
C ARG A 46 -13.40 13.22 9.68
N GLN A 47 -12.72 14.19 9.09
CA GLN A 47 -12.75 14.54 7.66
C GLN A 47 -11.34 14.42 7.08
N THR A 48 -10.64 13.32 7.36
CA THR A 48 -9.37 13.06 6.70
C THR A 48 -9.68 12.64 5.27
N VAL A 49 -9.23 13.44 4.29
CA VAL A 49 -9.17 13.00 2.89
C VAL A 49 -8.35 11.70 2.87
N GLY A 50 -8.83 10.69 2.12
CA GLY A 50 -8.11 9.42 1.99
C GLY A 50 -6.70 9.65 1.45
N ARG A 51 -5.78 8.71 1.75
CA ARG A 51 -4.41 8.79 1.21
C ARG A 51 -4.46 8.78 -0.32
N LEU A 52 -3.65 9.61 -0.94
CA LEU A 52 -3.28 9.48 -2.35
C LEU A 52 -1.91 8.79 -2.43
N GLY A 53 -1.79 7.74 -3.27
CA GLY A 53 -0.56 6.97 -3.50
C GLY A 53 -0.44 5.66 -2.71
N SER A 54 0.65 4.93 -2.96
CA SER A 54 0.93 3.58 -2.44
C SER A 54 1.17 3.52 -0.92
N ASP A 55 0.87 2.37 -0.30
CA ASP A 55 1.03 2.06 1.13
C ASP A 55 2.47 1.99 1.58
N PHE A 56 3.35 1.63 0.66
CA PHE A 56 4.78 1.66 0.85
C PHE A 56 5.44 1.66 -0.54
N ILE A 57 6.73 1.98 -0.54
CA ILE A 57 7.61 1.86 -1.70
C ILE A 57 8.85 1.10 -1.24
N GLY A 58 9.18 0.03 -1.95
CA GLY A 58 10.45 -0.67 -1.84
C GLY A 58 11.31 -0.44 -3.07
N LEU A 59 12.62 -0.55 -2.88
CA LEU A 59 13.64 -0.40 -3.90
C LEU A 59 14.35 -1.74 -4.08
N LEU A 60 14.57 -2.13 -5.33
CA LEU A 60 15.59 -3.12 -5.67
C LEU A 60 16.86 -2.35 -6.05
N LEU A 61 17.93 -2.61 -5.32
CA LEU A 61 19.22 -1.97 -5.52
C LEU A 61 20.18 -2.90 -6.26
N ASP A 62 21.05 -2.34 -7.10
CA ASP A 62 22.18 -3.08 -7.65
C ASP A 62 23.37 -3.10 -6.67
N GLU A 63 24.48 -3.72 -7.09
CA GLU A 63 25.72 -3.82 -6.30
C GLU A 63 26.34 -2.47 -5.94
N ASN A 64 25.98 -1.40 -6.65
CA ASN A 64 26.46 -0.04 -6.40
C ASN A 64 25.45 0.79 -5.61
N GLY A 65 24.33 0.20 -5.17
CA GLY A 65 23.26 0.90 -4.47
C GLY A 65 22.35 1.73 -5.38
N ALA A 66 22.45 1.59 -6.71
CA ALA A 66 21.57 2.28 -7.65
C ALA A 66 20.21 1.57 -7.74
N VAL A 67 19.13 2.34 -7.91
CA VAL A 67 17.78 1.76 -8.03
C VAL A 67 17.60 1.19 -9.43
N ILE A 68 17.28 -0.10 -9.50
CA ILE A 68 16.99 -0.80 -10.77
C ILE A 68 15.52 -1.18 -10.94
N ARG A 69 14.73 -1.19 -9.87
CA ARG A 69 13.28 -1.47 -9.91
C ARG A 69 12.58 -0.94 -8.66
N PHE A 70 11.31 -0.58 -8.81
CA PHE A 70 10.39 -0.26 -7.71
C PHE A 70 9.46 -1.42 -7.38
N ILE A 71 9.09 -1.54 -6.12
CA ILE A 71 7.85 -2.22 -5.71
C ILE A 71 6.94 -1.24 -4.99
N ALA A 72 5.70 -1.14 -5.44
CA ALA A 72 4.69 -0.22 -4.91
C ALA A 72 3.53 -1.01 -4.36
N GLY A 73 3.21 -0.80 -3.09
CA GLY A 73 2.21 -1.57 -2.38
C GLY A 73 0.86 -0.91 -2.24
N GLU A 74 -0.21 -1.70 -2.21
CA GLU A 74 -1.49 -1.34 -1.62
C GLU A 74 -1.88 -2.40 -0.59
N ALA A 75 -2.23 -1.99 0.62
CA ALA A 75 -2.46 -2.88 1.75
C ALA A 75 -3.82 -2.61 2.40
N LYS A 76 -4.69 -3.63 2.43
CA LYS A 76 -6.06 -3.50 2.94
C LYS A 76 -6.33 -4.51 4.05
N TRP A 77 -6.81 -4.01 5.19
CA TRP A 77 -7.28 -4.83 6.30
C TRP A 77 -8.77 -5.13 6.21
N ARG A 78 -9.20 -6.35 6.53
CA ARG A 78 -10.61 -6.75 6.66
C ARG A 78 -10.87 -7.52 7.95
N LYS A 79 -11.93 -7.10 8.67
CA LYS A 79 -12.40 -7.79 9.88
C LYS A 79 -12.76 -9.25 9.61
N THR A 80 -13.41 -9.52 8.49
CA THR A 80 -13.75 -10.85 8.03
C THR A 80 -13.32 -10.98 6.58
N LEU A 81 -12.43 -11.92 6.29
CA LEU A 81 -11.90 -12.16 4.96
C LEU A 81 -12.67 -13.30 4.30
N ASN A 82 -13.53 -12.93 3.36
CA ASN A 82 -14.30 -13.82 2.48
C ASN A 82 -14.27 -13.26 1.05
N GLN A 83 -14.76 -14.02 0.06
CA GLN A 83 -14.76 -13.61 -1.34
C GLN A 83 -15.42 -12.25 -1.55
N SER A 84 -16.60 -12.02 -0.98
CA SER A 84 -17.31 -10.75 -1.14
C SER A 84 -16.52 -9.56 -0.60
N ALA A 85 -15.77 -9.74 0.50
CA ALA A 85 -14.92 -8.69 1.07
C ALA A 85 -13.72 -8.40 0.16
N VAL A 86 -13.11 -9.43 -0.44
CA VAL A 86 -12.04 -9.29 -1.43
C VAL A 86 -12.57 -8.59 -2.68
N ASP A 87 -13.70 -9.02 -3.24
CA ASP A 87 -14.30 -8.38 -4.41
C ASP A 87 -14.60 -6.90 -4.15
N THR A 88 -15.10 -6.55 -2.97
CA THR A 88 -15.32 -5.15 -2.60
C THR A 88 -14.01 -4.35 -2.48
N VAL A 89 -12.93 -4.97 -2.01
CA VAL A 89 -11.59 -4.34 -2.01
C VAL A 89 -11.13 -4.06 -3.44
N MET A 90 -11.19 -5.09 -4.30
CA MET A 90 -10.54 -5.07 -5.60
C MET A 90 -11.36 -4.30 -6.64
N LEU A 91 -12.68 -4.48 -6.64
CA LEU A 91 -13.63 -3.95 -7.64
C LEU A 91 -14.45 -2.75 -7.13
N GLY A 92 -14.46 -2.51 -5.82
CA GLY A 92 -15.23 -1.47 -5.16
C GLY A 92 -16.62 -1.93 -4.69
N ASP A 93 -17.34 -1.00 -4.05
CA ASP A 93 -18.67 -1.26 -3.47
C ASP A 93 -19.71 -1.61 -4.54
N LEU A 94 -20.71 -2.41 -4.15
CA LEU A 94 -21.92 -2.61 -4.94
C LEU A 94 -22.79 -1.35 -4.88
N ILE A 95 -23.08 -0.76 -6.01
CA ILE A 95 -23.97 0.41 -6.17
C ILE A 95 -25.15 0.03 -7.06
N ASP A 96 -26.23 0.79 -7.00
CA ASP A 96 -27.31 0.65 -7.96
C ASP A 96 -26.81 1.01 -9.35
N ASP A 97 -27.24 0.25 -10.37
CA ASP A 97 -26.82 0.50 -11.75
C ASP A 97 -27.21 1.93 -12.18
N PRO A 98 -26.23 2.79 -12.51
CA PRO A 98 -26.51 4.14 -13.00
C PRO A 98 -27.34 4.17 -14.28
N ALA A 99 -27.32 3.08 -15.07
CA ALA A 99 -28.14 2.92 -16.28
C ALA A 99 -29.62 2.62 -15.97
N GLY A 100 -29.97 2.35 -14.70
CA GLY A 100 -31.31 1.95 -14.28
C GLY A 100 -31.59 0.47 -14.57
N GLY A 101 -32.47 -0.13 -13.76
CA GLY A 101 -32.85 -1.54 -13.93
C GLY A 101 -32.92 -2.36 -12.64
N GLY A 102 -32.60 -1.76 -11.48
CA GLY A 102 -32.71 -2.42 -10.17
C GLY A 102 -31.62 -3.47 -9.89
N ALA A 103 -30.71 -3.72 -10.83
CA ALA A 103 -29.52 -4.52 -10.60
C ALA A 103 -28.45 -3.70 -9.87
N ARG A 104 -27.62 -4.39 -9.07
CA ARG A 104 -26.45 -3.79 -8.42
C ARG A 104 -25.18 -4.16 -9.18
N VAL A 105 -24.33 -3.17 -9.44
CA VAL A 105 -23.06 -3.33 -10.15
C VAL A 105 -21.91 -2.88 -9.26
N ARG A 106 -20.69 -3.35 -9.54
CA ARG A 106 -19.49 -2.86 -8.85
C ARG A 106 -19.21 -1.42 -9.28
N SER A 107 -18.88 -0.56 -8.32
CA SER A 107 -18.61 0.86 -8.57
C SER A 107 -17.37 1.12 -9.42
N GLY A 108 -16.48 0.13 -9.57
CA GLY A 108 -15.20 0.29 -10.25
C GLY A 108 -14.20 1.14 -9.47
N LYS A 109 -14.47 1.46 -8.20
CA LYS A 109 -13.62 2.30 -7.34
C LYS A 109 -12.87 1.45 -6.30
N GLY A 110 -12.28 0.36 -6.76
CA GLY A 110 -11.46 -0.54 -5.94
C GLY A 110 -9.96 -0.43 -6.25
N VAL A 111 -9.16 -1.30 -5.63
CA VAL A 111 -7.70 -1.33 -5.78
C VAL A 111 -7.27 -1.46 -7.24
N TRP A 112 -8.01 -2.20 -8.08
CA TRP A 112 -7.67 -2.30 -9.50
C TRP A 112 -7.73 -0.95 -10.22
N ASN A 113 -8.75 -0.15 -9.93
CA ASN A 113 -8.84 1.18 -10.51
C ASN A 113 -7.71 2.08 -10.02
N ASP A 114 -7.35 2.00 -8.74
CA ASP A 114 -6.26 2.81 -8.19
C ASP A 114 -4.93 2.45 -8.87
N LEU A 115 -4.60 1.16 -8.99
CA LEU A 115 -3.38 0.70 -9.67
C LEU A 115 -3.36 1.05 -11.16
N ASN A 116 -4.48 0.84 -11.87
CA ASN A 116 -4.57 1.10 -13.31
C ASN A 116 -4.40 2.60 -13.66
N ASN A 117 -4.62 3.50 -12.70
CA ASN A 117 -4.49 4.94 -12.89
C ASN A 117 -3.25 5.53 -12.20
N ASP A 118 -2.44 4.71 -11.52
CA ASP A 118 -1.23 5.16 -10.84
C ASP A 118 -0.12 5.43 -11.88
N PRO A 119 0.67 6.52 -11.76
CA PRO A 119 1.78 6.77 -12.67
C PRO A 119 2.85 5.66 -12.64
N PRO A 120 3.60 5.47 -13.73
CA PRO A 120 4.66 4.46 -13.80
C PRO A 120 5.71 4.60 -12.68
N VAL A 121 6.06 5.84 -12.33
CA VAL A 121 6.87 6.15 -11.14
C VAL A 121 5.91 6.43 -9.98
N PRO A 122 5.93 5.63 -8.90
CA PRO A 122 5.00 5.81 -7.79
C PRO A 122 5.06 7.23 -7.20
N ILE A 123 3.89 7.79 -6.87
CA ILE A 123 3.76 9.19 -6.39
C ILE A 123 4.66 9.47 -5.18
N GLY A 124 4.82 8.49 -4.28
CA GLY A 124 5.64 8.61 -3.08
C GLY A 124 7.16 8.65 -3.32
N VAL A 125 7.65 8.35 -4.53
CA VAL A 125 9.11 8.29 -4.82
C VAL A 125 9.79 9.64 -4.57
N ARG A 126 9.12 10.76 -4.88
CA ARG A 126 9.66 12.10 -4.60
C ARG A 126 9.79 12.38 -3.11
N GLN A 127 8.84 11.90 -2.30
CA GLN A 127 8.92 12.01 -0.85
C GLN A 127 10.05 11.14 -0.32
N LEU A 128 10.14 9.89 -0.79
CA LEU A 128 11.21 8.98 -0.42
C LEU A 128 12.60 9.57 -0.72
N GLN A 129 12.82 10.09 -1.93
CA GLN A 129 14.06 10.75 -2.32
C GLN A 129 14.45 11.86 -1.35
N ARG A 130 13.51 12.75 -0.98
CA ARG A 130 13.77 13.84 -0.03
C ARG A 130 14.16 13.32 1.36
N LEU A 131 13.49 12.28 1.82
CA LEU A 131 13.79 11.68 3.13
C LEU A 131 15.16 11.01 3.12
N LEU A 132 15.56 10.33 2.04
CA LEU A 132 16.92 9.78 1.91
C LEU A 132 17.96 10.89 1.93
N GLN A 133 17.74 12.00 1.21
CA GLN A 133 18.61 13.17 1.22
C GLN A 133 18.73 13.81 2.62
N GLU A 134 17.67 13.76 3.42
CA GLU A 134 17.64 14.35 4.76
C GLU A 134 18.31 13.47 5.81
N TYR A 135 18.05 12.17 5.79
CA TYR A 135 18.43 11.26 6.87
C TYR A 135 19.71 10.47 6.62
N ASP A 136 20.01 10.11 5.36
CA ASP A 136 21.21 9.35 5.01
C ASP A 136 21.65 9.61 3.56
N PRO A 137 22.13 10.82 3.25
CA PRO A 137 22.51 11.20 1.89
C PRO A 137 23.73 10.43 1.38
N ASP A 138 24.67 10.10 2.26
CA ASP A 138 25.91 9.40 1.88
C ASP A 138 25.67 7.90 1.70
N GLY A 139 24.81 7.27 2.51
CA GLY A 139 24.47 5.85 2.40
C GLY A 139 23.56 5.52 1.21
N TYR A 140 22.86 6.51 0.66
CA TYR A 140 21.92 6.34 -0.46
C TYR A 140 22.23 7.23 -1.67
N ASP A 141 23.47 7.67 -1.86
CA ASP A 141 23.83 8.62 -2.92
C ASP A 141 23.43 8.14 -4.34
N ALA A 142 23.76 6.89 -4.66
CA ALA A 142 23.46 6.23 -5.93
C ALA A 142 21.95 6.00 -6.10
N ALA A 143 21.26 5.67 -5.00
CA ALA A 143 19.82 5.52 -5.00
C ALA A 143 19.15 6.86 -5.27
N ILE A 144 19.52 7.93 -4.54
CA ILE A 144 19.01 9.29 -4.70
C ILE A 144 19.19 9.76 -6.15
N LEU A 145 20.37 9.56 -6.75
CA LEU A 145 20.62 9.91 -8.15
C LEU A 145 19.73 9.13 -9.12
N SER A 146 19.51 7.84 -8.86
CA SER A 146 18.62 7.00 -9.67
C SER A 146 17.17 7.48 -9.59
N LEU A 147 16.71 7.84 -8.38
CA LEU A 147 15.38 8.41 -8.16
C LEU A 147 15.21 9.76 -8.86
N GLU A 148 16.23 10.64 -8.81
CA GLU A 148 16.22 11.92 -9.51
C GLU A 148 16.01 11.73 -11.01
N ARG A 149 16.78 10.83 -11.62
CA ARG A 149 16.69 10.51 -13.05
C ARG A 149 15.35 9.88 -13.45
N ALA A 150 14.71 9.14 -12.55
CA ALA A 150 13.36 8.62 -12.79
C ALA A 150 12.28 9.72 -12.66
N LEU A 151 12.52 10.74 -11.83
CA LEU A 151 11.57 11.81 -11.53
C LEU A 151 11.64 13.03 -12.46
N VAL A 152 12.66 13.14 -13.33
CA VAL A 152 12.77 14.27 -14.26
C VAL A 152 11.66 14.24 -15.31
N VAL A 153 11.13 15.42 -15.64
CA VAL A 153 10.04 15.55 -16.64
C VAL A 153 10.56 15.41 -18.06
N ARG A 154 11.79 15.83 -18.32
CA ARG A 154 12.43 15.75 -19.64
C ARG A 154 13.35 14.54 -19.66
N GLU A 155 13.09 13.63 -20.59
CA GLU A 155 13.89 12.40 -20.80
C GLU A 155 14.09 11.60 -19.49
N PRO A 156 13.00 11.14 -18.84
CA PRO A 156 13.12 10.28 -17.67
C PRO A 156 13.82 8.98 -18.03
N VAL A 157 14.61 8.45 -17.11
CA VAL A 157 15.11 7.08 -17.20
C VAL A 157 14.05 6.18 -16.57
N PRO A 158 13.28 5.41 -17.38
CA PRO A 158 12.23 4.56 -16.84
C PRO A 158 12.84 3.43 -16.02
N LEU A 159 12.26 3.19 -14.85
CA LEU A 159 12.59 2.04 -14.01
C LEU A 159 11.40 1.09 -13.99
N PRO A 160 11.63 -0.22 -14.14
CA PRO A 160 10.61 -1.24 -13.96
C PRO A 160 9.90 -1.08 -12.61
N ARG A 161 8.61 -1.42 -12.61
CA ARG A 161 7.76 -1.39 -11.43
C ARG A 161 7.12 -2.75 -11.22
N THR A 162 6.96 -3.11 -9.96
CA THR A 162 6.16 -4.22 -9.48
C THR A 162 5.05 -3.68 -8.60
N ASP A 163 3.80 -4.01 -8.90
CA ASP A 163 2.66 -3.73 -8.04
C ASP A 163 2.48 -4.85 -7.03
N LEU A 164 2.33 -4.51 -5.75
CA LEU A 164 2.03 -5.46 -4.69
C LEU A 164 0.68 -5.13 -4.07
N VAL A 165 -0.28 -6.04 -4.13
CA VAL A 165 -1.51 -5.93 -3.34
C VAL A 165 -1.47 -6.91 -2.19
N ILE A 166 -1.68 -6.41 -0.98
CA ILE A 166 -1.83 -7.23 0.21
C ILE A 166 -3.23 -7.06 0.77
N VAL A 167 -3.96 -8.18 0.84
CA VAL A 167 -5.22 -8.22 1.57
C VAL A 167 -5.02 -9.06 2.83
N ALA A 168 -5.07 -8.38 3.97
CA ALA A 168 -4.94 -9.01 5.28
C ALA A 168 -6.29 -9.03 6.00
N GLY A 169 -6.58 -10.09 6.75
CA GLY A 169 -7.80 -10.13 7.53
C GLY A 169 -7.95 -11.37 8.39
N ASN A 170 -8.99 -11.38 9.22
CA ASN A 170 -9.32 -12.61 9.94
C ASN A 170 -9.95 -13.62 8.99
N ALA A 171 -9.57 -14.89 9.14
CA ALA A 171 -10.29 -15.98 8.49
C ALA A 171 -11.79 -15.91 8.81
N SER A 172 -12.66 -16.00 7.80
CA SER A 172 -14.08 -16.23 8.06
C SER A 172 -14.28 -17.60 8.72
N ALA A 173 -15.32 -17.72 9.56
CA ALA A 173 -15.59 -18.96 10.30
C ALA A 173 -15.74 -20.21 9.41
N THR A 174 -16.16 -20.02 8.16
CA THR A 174 -16.39 -21.08 7.16
C THR A 174 -15.24 -21.23 6.16
N ARG A 175 -14.09 -20.62 6.41
CA ARG A 175 -12.96 -20.68 5.47
C ARG A 175 -12.21 -21.99 5.62
N ASP A 176 -12.03 -22.71 4.52
CA ASP A 176 -11.19 -23.90 4.49
C ASP A 176 -9.69 -23.52 4.54
N THR A 177 -8.87 -24.48 4.99
CA THR A 177 -7.43 -24.26 5.09
C THR A 177 -6.83 -24.15 3.68
N LEU A 178 -5.90 -23.21 3.47
CA LEU A 178 -5.25 -22.93 2.18
C LEU A 178 -6.17 -22.42 1.06
N THR A 179 -7.46 -22.16 1.30
CA THR A 179 -8.26 -21.39 0.34
C THR A 179 -7.62 -20.02 0.15
N CYS A 180 -7.48 -19.55 -1.08
CA CYS A 180 -7.11 -18.18 -1.42
C CYS A 180 -8.30 -17.53 -2.14
N PHE A 181 -8.64 -16.30 -1.78
CA PHE A 181 -9.72 -15.54 -2.43
C PHE A 181 -9.17 -14.53 -3.44
N LEU A 182 -7.90 -14.14 -3.30
CA LEU A 182 -7.20 -13.42 -4.36
C LEU A 182 -6.92 -14.34 -5.55
N PRO A 183 -7.09 -13.85 -6.78
CA PRO A 183 -6.75 -14.60 -7.98
C PRO A 183 -5.24 -14.89 -7.98
N PHE A 184 -4.86 -16.13 -8.27
CA PHE A 184 -3.46 -16.54 -8.39
C PHE A 184 -3.15 -17.27 -9.70
N GLU A 185 -4.18 -17.67 -10.46
CA GLU A 185 -4.05 -18.32 -11.76
C GLU A 185 -3.94 -17.25 -12.86
N GLY A 186 -2.76 -16.62 -12.93
CA GLY A 186 -2.45 -15.59 -13.93
C GLY A 186 -2.93 -14.19 -13.57
N THR A 187 -2.73 -13.26 -14.50
CA THR A 187 -3.07 -11.85 -14.31
C THR A 187 -4.58 -11.64 -14.45
N PRO A 188 -5.25 -11.02 -13.45
CA PRO A 188 -6.68 -10.73 -13.53
C PRO A 188 -7.01 -9.79 -14.69
N PRO A 189 -8.13 -10.00 -15.40
CA PRO A 189 -8.51 -9.17 -16.55
C PRO A 189 -8.79 -7.70 -16.18
N GLU A 190 -9.14 -7.42 -14.91
CA GLU A 190 -9.36 -6.08 -14.41
C GLU A 190 -8.05 -5.30 -14.19
N TYR A 191 -6.91 -5.98 -14.15
CA TYR A 191 -5.60 -5.34 -14.01
C TYR A 191 -5.03 -5.01 -15.40
N THR A 192 -4.92 -3.72 -15.69
CA THR A 192 -4.51 -3.20 -17.01
C THR A 192 -3.27 -2.30 -16.95
N ALA A 193 -2.70 -2.05 -15.78
CA ALA A 193 -1.48 -1.23 -15.63
C ALA A 193 -0.26 -1.83 -16.34
N GLY A 194 -0.21 -3.16 -16.48
CA GLY A 194 0.83 -3.85 -17.24
C GLY A 194 2.20 -3.91 -16.55
N HIS A 195 2.27 -3.63 -15.25
CA HIS A 195 3.45 -3.88 -14.43
C HIS A 195 3.45 -5.34 -13.95
N ASP A 196 4.60 -5.80 -13.44
CA ASP A 196 4.66 -7.10 -12.76
C ASP A 196 3.74 -7.04 -11.53
N LEU A 197 2.85 -8.01 -11.34
CA LEU A 197 1.85 -7.99 -10.27
C LEU A 197 2.12 -9.10 -9.25
N GLN A 198 2.15 -8.72 -7.97
CA GLN A 198 2.22 -9.62 -6.82
C GLN A 198 0.95 -9.47 -5.98
N LEU A 199 0.33 -10.60 -5.64
CA LEU A 199 -0.87 -10.63 -4.80
C LEU A 199 -0.59 -11.50 -3.58
N VAL A 200 -0.78 -10.93 -2.39
CA VAL A 200 -0.54 -11.61 -1.14
C VAL A 200 -1.79 -11.56 -0.28
N GLU A 201 -2.25 -12.73 0.14
CA GLU A 201 -3.33 -12.85 1.11
C GLU A 201 -2.78 -13.26 2.47
N VAL A 202 -2.98 -12.42 3.49
CA VAL A 202 -2.53 -12.70 4.86
C VAL A 202 -3.72 -13.02 5.74
N VAL A 203 -3.83 -14.28 6.13
CA VAL A 203 -4.92 -14.77 6.97
C VAL A 203 -4.46 -14.87 8.41
N LEU A 204 -5.03 -14.05 9.28
CA LEU A 204 -4.72 -14.05 10.71
C LEU A 204 -5.83 -14.75 11.52
N LYS A 205 -5.44 -15.39 12.62
CA LYS A 205 -6.38 -15.82 13.67
C LYS A 205 -6.41 -14.73 14.74
N LYS A 206 -7.59 -14.17 15.00
CA LYS A 206 -7.79 -13.08 15.98
C LYS A 206 -6.90 -11.85 15.73
N GLY A 207 -6.65 -11.52 14.47
CA GLY A 207 -5.83 -10.38 14.09
C GLY A 207 -6.36 -9.03 14.59
N GLU A 208 -7.67 -8.86 14.81
CA GLU A 208 -8.18 -7.67 15.51
C GLU A 208 -7.61 -7.56 16.92
N ALA A 209 -7.66 -8.63 17.71
CA ALA A 209 -7.10 -8.63 19.07
C ALA A 209 -5.58 -8.37 19.07
N LEU A 210 -4.86 -8.84 18.05
CA LEU A 210 -3.45 -8.53 17.89
C LEU A 210 -3.22 -7.04 17.57
N ILE A 211 -4.01 -6.48 16.65
CA ILE A 211 -3.94 -5.07 16.30
C ILE A 211 -4.26 -4.21 17.53
N ASP A 212 -5.34 -4.53 18.25
CA ASP A 212 -5.75 -3.82 19.47
C ASP A 212 -4.63 -3.89 20.52
N ALA A 213 -4.07 -5.08 20.78
CA ALA A 213 -2.96 -5.24 21.73
C ALA A 213 -1.70 -4.45 21.34
N ILE A 214 -1.38 -4.38 20.05
CA ILE A 214 -0.26 -3.55 19.56
C ILE A 214 -0.55 -2.07 19.83
N TYR A 215 -1.75 -1.59 19.48
CA TYR A 215 -2.11 -0.20 19.73
C TYR A 215 -2.12 0.12 21.22
N ASP A 216 -2.70 -0.72 22.05
CA ASP A 216 -2.72 -0.54 23.51
C ASP A 216 -1.30 -0.47 24.08
N SER A 217 -0.38 -1.30 23.59
CA SER A 217 1.03 -1.29 24.02
C SER A 217 1.77 0.01 23.70
N LEU A 218 1.36 0.73 22.65
CA LEU A 218 1.97 2.01 22.27
C LEU A 218 1.54 3.16 23.18
N TRP A 219 0.43 3.01 23.91
CA TRP A 219 -0.14 4.02 24.79
C TRP A 219 -0.01 3.68 26.28
N SER A 220 0.50 2.50 26.62
CA SER A 220 0.65 2.05 28.02
C SER A 220 1.82 2.68 28.78
N GLU A 221 2.69 3.46 28.14
CA GLU A 221 3.68 4.29 28.84
C GLU A 221 3.12 5.70 29.07
N ASN A 222 2.37 5.88 30.17
CA ASN A 222 2.20 7.13 30.95
C ASN A 222 1.22 6.96 32.12
N ALA A 223 1.28 5.84 32.86
CA ALA A 223 0.49 5.65 34.08
C ALA A 223 1.31 5.75 35.38
N ASP A 224 2.64 5.85 35.31
CA ASP A 224 3.50 6.04 36.48
C ASP A 224 4.65 7.04 36.15
N ALA A 225 4.37 8.32 36.35
CA ALA A 225 5.37 9.39 36.54
C ALA A 225 4.80 10.49 37.44
#